data_AF-A0A8T4NT65-F1
#
_entry.id   AF-A0A8T4NT65-F1
#
_cell.length_a   1.000
_cell.length_b   1.000
_cell.length_c   1.000
_cell.angle_alpha   90.00
_cell.angle_beta   90.00
_cell.angle_gamma   90.00
#
_symmetry.space_group_name_H-M   'P 1'
#
loop_
_entity.id
_entity.type
_entity.pdbx_description
1 polymer ?
#
loop_
_entity_poly.entity_id
_entity_poly.type
_entity_poly.pdbx_seq_one_letter_code
_entity_poly.pdbx_strand_id
1 'polypeptide(L)'
;MPLYSHSKLSTFEQCALKFKLKYLDKVKPDYEQSIEAFLGKKVHETLEWLYKNPDKKELDDVIKYFVEKWNQDYNPSIKIVKEEFDKEYYFNKGIKFLINYFVNNFPFKDNTIALEKKIMLNLDNQGEYQLVGFIDRLVHDTEKNIFEIHDYKTGALKSQQELDNDRQLALYSISIRESYPSASEVRLIWHFLEWNQKKISTRKIDELQQLKQEIIALIKKIESSSEFKANPGILCNWCEYRSYCPEMRHTIKEKRFFGEYEVR
;
A
#
# COMPACT_ATOMS: atom_id res chain seq x y z
N MET A 1 22.28 4.40 -9.55
CA MET A 1 21.34 3.41 -10.10
C MET A 1 19.93 3.77 -9.68
N PRO A 2 18.91 3.64 -10.56
CA PRO A 2 17.53 3.94 -10.19
C PRO A 2 17.04 2.96 -9.12
N LEU A 3 16.59 3.49 -7.99
CA LEU A 3 15.98 2.69 -6.94
C LEU A 3 14.53 2.37 -7.31
N TYR A 4 14.15 1.09 -7.22
CA TYR A 4 12.78 0.63 -7.47
C TYR A 4 12.04 0.32 -6.16
N SER A 5 10.72 0.37 -6.20
CA SER A 5 9.84 -0.07 -5.11
C SER A 5 8.73 -0.92 -5.68
N HIS A 6 8.10 -1.75 -4.86
CA HIS A 6 6.92 -2.52 -5.27
C HIS A 6 5.85 -1.61 -5.91
N SER A 7 5.54 -0.46 -5.29
CA SER A 7 4.55 0.49 -5.80
C SER A 7 4.94 1.11 -7.14
N LYS A 8 6.22 1.38 -7.37
CA LYS A 8 6.74 1.92 -8.64
C LYS A 8 6.60 0.88 -9.77
N LEU A 9 6.94 -0.38 -9.50
CA LEU A 9 6.76 -1.48 -10.45
C LEU A 9 5.27 -1.70 -10.77
N SER A 10 4.42 -1.75 -9.74
CA SER A 10 2.98 -1.93 -9.90
C SER A 10 2.35 -0.78 -10.69
N THR A 11 2.87 0.44 -10.58
CA THR A 11 2.40 1.58 -11.39
C THR A 11 2.63 1.34 -12.89
N PHE A 12 3.78 0.78 -13.28
CA PHE A 12 4.07 0.47 -14.68
C PHE A 12 3.15 -0.62 -15.23
N GLU A 13 2.97 -1.71 -14.47
CA GLU A 13 2.09 -2.82 -14.87
C GLU A 13 0.62 -2.39 -14.96
N GLN A 14 0.16 -1.55 -14.02
CA GLN A 14 -1.19 -1.00 -14.05
C GLN A 14 -1.39 -0.11 -15.28
N CYS A 15 -0.48 0.84 -15.52
CA CYS A 15 -0.55 1.74 -16.66
C CYS A 15 0.81 2.38 -16.94
N ALA A 16 1.45 2.02 -18.06
CA ALA A 16 2.75 2.53 -18.45
C ALA A 16 2.74 4.06 -18.63
N LEU A 17 1.66 4.64 -19.17
CA LEU A 17 1.52 6.10 -19.26
C LEU A 17 1.55 6.77 -17.88
N LYS A 18 0.84 6.22 -16.88
CA LYS A 18 0.86 6.74 -15.51
C LYS A 18 2.27 6.68 -14.93
N PHE A 19 3.00 5.59 -15.17
CA PHE A 19 4.39 5.46 -14.74
C PHE A 19 5.27 6.56 -15.35
N LYS A 20 5.16 6.79 -16.67
CA LYS A 20 5.91 7.84 -17.36
C LYS A 20 5.62 9.22 -16.76
N LEU A 21 4.34 9.60 -16.67
CA LEU A 21 3.92 10.90 -16.14
C LEU A 21 4.44 11.12 -14.70
N LYS A 22 4.34 10.11 -13.85
CA LYS A 22 4.71 10.20 -12.44
C LYS A 22 6.22 10.17 -12.18
N TYR A 23 6.94 9.21 -12.78
CA TYR A 23 8.31 8.90 -12.40
C TYR A 23 9.37 9.40 -13.38
N LEU A 24 9.03 9.52 -14.67
CA LEU A 24 9.96 10.00 -15.70
C LEU A 24 9.78 11.49 -15.94
N ASP A 25 8.57 11.91 -16.28
CA ASP A 25 8.25 13.30 -16.62
C ASP A 25 8.04 14.16 -15.37
N LYS A 26 7.73 13.54 -14.21
CA LYS A 26 7.43 14.21 -12.93
C LYS A 26 6.35 15.28 -13.06
N VAL A 27 5.31 14.99 -13.83
CA VAL A 27 4.15 15.86 -14.01
C VAL A 27 3.46 16.05 -12.65
N LYS A 28 2.99 17.27 -12.38
CA LYS A 28 2.18 17.53 -11.19
C LYS A 28 0.80 16.87 -11.38
N PRO A 29 0.30 16.07 -10.43
CA PRO A 29 -0.99 15.43 -10.57
C PRO A 29 -2.15 16.44 -10.44
N ASP A 30 -3.33 16.05 -10.94
CA ASP A 30 -4.59 16.78 -10.81
C ASP A 30 -4.99 16.96 -9.32
N TYR A 31 -4.64 15.98 -8.49
CA TYR A 31 -4.79 16.00 -7.03
C TYR A 31 -3.69 15.14 -6.39
N GLU A 32 -3.23 15.53 -5.20
CA GLU A 32 -2.11 14.85 -4.52
C GLU A 32 -2.53 13.50 -3.90
N GLN A 33 -3.75 13.42 -3.36
CA GLN A 33 -4.21 12.26 -2.62
C GLN A 33 -5.73 12.07 -2.72
N SER A 34 -6.17 10.82 -2.87
CA SER A 34 -7.59 10.46 -2.73
C SER A 34 -7.96 10.22 -1.27
N ILE A 35 -9.24 10.35 -0.93
CA ILE A 35 -9.72 10.13 0.44
C ILE A 35 -9.47 8.70 0.94
N GLU A 36 -9.47 7.69 0.08
CA GLU A 36 -9.12 6.31 0.43
C GLU A 36 -7.64 6.17 0.81
N ALA A 37 -6.76 6.81 0.05
CA ALA A 37 -5.33 6.83 0.34
C ALA A 37 -5.04 7.62 1.63
N PHE A 38 -5.78 8.71 1.87
CA PHE A 38 -5.71 9.47 3.12
C PHE A 38 -6.16 8.62 4.33
N LEU A 39 -7.31 7.95 4.21
CA LEU A 39 -7.81 7.01 5.22
C LEU A 39 -6.79 5.92 5.53
N GLY A 40 -6.23 5.27 4.50
CA GLY A 40 -5.17 4.28 4.66
C GLY A 40 -3.99 4.84 5.47
N LYS A 41 -3.45 6.00 5.06
CA LYS A 41 -2.33 6.64 5.75
C LYS A 41 -2.64 6.90 7.23
N LYS A 42 -3.80 7.50 7.55
CA LYS A 42 -4.18 7.84 8.93
C LYS A 42 -4.37 6.60 9.81
N VAL A 43 -4.92 5.53 9.25
CA VAL A 43 -5.09 4.26 9.97
C VAL A 43 -3.73 3.59 10.23
N HIS A 44 -2.85 3.52 9.24
CA HIS A 44 -1.50 2.95 9.42
C HIS A 44 -0.71 3.74 10.47
N GLU A 45 -0.71 5.07 10.39
CA GLU A 45 -0.04 5.94 11.36
C GLU A 45 -0.58 5.73 12.78
N THR A 46 -1.88 5.51 12.94
CA THR A 46 -2.49 5.24 14.25
C THR A 46 -2.09 3.87 14.79
N LEU A 47 -2.04 2.84 13.94
CA LEU A 47 -1.60 1.51 14.34
C LEU A 47 -0.10 1.49 14.69
N GLU A 48 0.72 2.19 13.91
CA GLU A 48 2.13 2.42 14.23
C GLU A 48 2.26 3.10 15.60
N TRP A 49 1.51 4.17 15.84
CA TRP A 49 1.49 4.87 17.13
C TRP A 49 1.08 3.94 18.28
N LEU A 50 0.05 3.11 18.10
CA LEU A 50 -0.40 2.13 19.09
C LEU A 50 0.73 1.17 19.49
N TYR A 51 1.45 0.61 18.53
CA TYR A 51 2.56 -0.31 18.83
C TYR A 51 3.80 0.38 19.40
N LYS A 52 4.02 1.67 19.09
CA LYS A 52 5.09 2.48 19.69
C LYS A 52 4.81 2.89 21.14
N ASN A 53 3.54 2.92 21.55
CA ASN A 53 3.13 3.42 22.86
C ASN A 53 2.45 2.30 23.69
N PRO A 54 3.20 1.29 24.14
CA PRO A 54 2.63 0.15 24.85
C PRO A 54 1.93 0.51 26.17
N ASP A 55 2.26 1.66 26.77
CA ASP A 55 1.64 2.14 28.01
C ASP A 55 0.33 2.92 27.77
N LYS A 56 -0.04 3.18 26.50
CA LYS A 56 -1.26 3.91 26.09
C LYS A 56 -2.15 3.02 25.22
N LYS A 57 -2.45 1.83 25.75
CA LYS A 57 -3.19 0.77 25.07
C LYS A 57 -4.67 0.71 25.49
N GLU A 58 -5.28 1.83 25.80
CA GLU A 58 -6.74 1.92 25.91
C GLU A 58 -7.33 2.30 24.56
N LEU A 59 -8.52 1.76 24.25
CA LEU A 59 -9.19 2.05 22.99
C LEU A 59 -9.42 3.56 22.81
N ASP A 60 -9.77 4.25 23.89
CA ASP A 60 -9.99 5.69 23.90
C ASP A 60 -8.75 6.48 23.45
N ASP A 61 -7.54 6.05 23.83
CA ASP A 61 -6.31 6.74 23.43
C ASP A 61 -6.03 6.57 21.94
N VAL A 62 -6.25 5.36 21.40
CA VAL A 62 -6.12 5.07 19.97
C VAL A 62 -7.09 5.91 19.13
N ILE A 63 -8.34 6.01 19.58
CA ILE A 63 -9.35 6.81 18.89
C ILE A 63 -9.03 8.29 18.97
N LYS A 64 -8.64 8.81 20.15
CA LYS A 64 -8.22 10.22 20.29
C LYS A 64 -7.07 10.56 19.35
N TYR A 65 -6.04 9.71 19.29
CA TYR A 65 -4.91 9.91 18.38
C TYR A 65 -5.36 9.98 16.91
N PHE A 66 -6.21 9.04 16.48
CA PHE A 66 -6.74 9.05 15.11
C PHE A 66 -7.54 10.32 14.80
N VAL A 67 -8.43 10.74 15.72
CA VAL A 67 -9.25 11.95 15.54
C VAL A 67 -8.37 13.19 15.41
N GLU A 68 -7.39 13.34 16.30
CA GLU A 68 -6.44 14.46 16.26
C GLU A 68 -5.68 14.48 14.93
N LYS A 69 -5.10 13.35 14.50
CA LYS A 69 -4.32 13.27 13.26
C LYS A 69 -5.15 13.39 12.01
N TRP A 70 -6.39 12.93 12.02
CA TRP A 70 -7.31 13.15 10.92
C TRP A 70 -7.60 14.65 10.76
N ASN A 71 -8.00 15.33 11.83
CA ASN A 71 -8.36 16.74 11.79
C ASN A 71 -7.17 17.65 11.47
N GLN A 72 -5.97 17.28 11.95
CA GLN A 72 -4.74 18.01 11.68
C GLN A 72 -4.36 17.98 10.19
N ASP A 73 -4.46 16.81 9.55
CA ASP A 73 -3.92 16.60 8.20
C ASP A 73 -4.98 16.69 7.08
N TYR A 74 -6.26 16.56 7.43
CA TYR A 74 -7.33 16.66 6.46
C TYR A 74 -7.40 18.08 5.89
N ASN A 75 -7.57 18.17 4.58
CA ASN A 75 -7.79 19.44 3.90
C ASN A 75 -8.70 19.25 2.67
N PRO A 76 -9.39 20.32 2.22
CA PRO A 76 -10.35 20.24 1.12
C PRO A 76 -9.77 19.84 -0.26
N SER A 77 -8.44 19.82 -0.44
CA SER A 77 -7.82 19.38 -1.70
C SER A 77 -7.77 17.86 -1.85
N ILE A 78 -8.04 17.11 -0.77
CA ILE A 78 -8.13 15.64 -0.82
C ILE A 78 -9.32 15.25 -1.70
N LYS A 79 -9.05 14.50 -2.77
CA LYS A 79 -10.07 14.13 -3.75
C LYS A 79 -10.94 13.00 -3.22
N ILE A 80 -12.24 13.27 -3.12
CA ILE A 80 -13.26 12.24 -3.00
C ILE A 80 -13.64 11.81 -4.42
N VAL A 81 -13.35 10.54 -4.75
CA VAL A 81 -13.60 9.96 -6.08
C VAL A 81 -15.04 9.46 -6.20
N LYS A 82 -15.56 8.87 -5.12
CA LYS A 82 -16.93 8.39 -4.99
C LYS A 82 -17.80 9.46 -4.37
N GLU A 83 -18.48 10.24 -5.20
CA GLU A 83 -19.23 11.44 -4.80
C GLU A 83 -20.49 11.12 -3.98
N GLU A 84 -20.91 9.85 -3.94
CA GLU A 84 -21.97 9.37 -3.04
C GLU A 84 -21.55 9.30 -1.56
N PHE A 85 -20.26 9.46 -1.26
CA PHE A 85 -19.71 9.47 0.10
C PHE A 85 -19.01 10.79 0.39
N ASP A 86 -18.98 11.17 1.66
CA ASP A 86 -18.31 12.38 2.13
C ASP A 86 -17.14 12.08 3.08
N LYS A 87 -16.50 13.13 3.59
CA LYS A 87 -15.39 13.00 4.55
C LYS A 87 -15.78 12.23 5.82
N GLU A 88 -17.03 12.38 6.27
CA GLU A 88 -17.51 11.81 7.54
C GLU A 88 -17.71 10.31 7.41
N TYR A 89 -18.20 9.85 6.26
CA TYR A 89 -18.24 8.43 5.91
C TYR A 89 -16.86 7.78 6.05
N TYR A 90 -15.82 8.34 5.42
CA TYR A 90 -14.46 7.78 5.49
C TYR A 90 -13.83 7.90 6.88
N PHE A 91 -14.09 9.00 7.60
CA PHE A 91 -13.66 9.16 8.99
C PHE A 91 -14.24 8.06 9.89
N ASN A 92 -15.55 7.85 9.84
CA ASN A 92 -16.25 6.82 10.61
C ASN A 92 -15.79 5.41 10.22
N LYS A 93 -15.43 5.20 8.94
CA LYS A 93 -14.83 3.96 8.47
C LYS A 93 -13.49 3.67 9.15
N GLY A 94 -12.62 4.68 9.27
CA GLY A 94 -11.35 4.58 9.99
C GLY A 94 -11.51 4.25 11.47
N ILE A 95 -12.45 4.91 12.15
CA ILE A 95 -12.81 4.59 13.54
C ILE A 95 -13.21 3.12 13.67
N LYS A 96 -14.09 2.63 12.80
CA LYS A 96 -14.54 1.23 12.81
C LYS A 96 -13.38 0.25 12.61
N PHE A 97 -12.45 0.56 11.70
CA PHE A 97 -11.27 -0.27 11.45
C PHE A 97 -10.41 -0.41 12.71
N LEU A 98 -10.16 0.71 13.39
CA LEU A 98 -9.33 0.76 14.58
C LEU A 98 -9.98 0.04 15.76
N ILE A 99 -11.29 0.22 15.99
CA ILE A 99 -12.03 -0.51 17.04
C ILE A 99 -11.95 -2.01 16.81
N ASN A 100 -12.29 -2.47 15.60
CA ASN A 100 -12.28 -3.89 15.26
C ASN A 100 -10.88 -4.49 15.42
N TYR A 101 -9.86 -3.79 14.94
CA TYR A 101 -8.48 -4.23 15.07
C TYR A 101 -8.06 -4.31 16.55
N PHE A 102 -8.38 -3.28 17.34
CA PHE A 102 -8.04 -3.23 18.76
C PHE A 102 -8.62 -4.41 19.51
N VAL A 103 -9.94 -4.64 19.39
CA VAL A 103 -10.65 -5.74 20.09
C VAL A 103 -10.06 -7.10 19.74
N ASN A 104 -9.69 -7.31 18.48
CA ASN A 104 -9.19 -8.60 18.00
C ASN A 104 -7.72 -8.89 18.34
N ASN A 105 -6.94 -7.86 18.70
CA ASN A 105 -5.50 -8.00 18.92
C ASN A 105 -5.07 -7.64 20.35
N PHE A 106 -5.95 -7.05 21.16
CA PHE A 106 -5.71 -6.85 22.59
C PHE A 106 -5.43 -8.20 23.27
N PRO A 107 -4.43 -8.31 24.17
CA PRO A 107 -3.62 -7.24 24.78
C PRO A 107 -2.30 -6.92 24.05
N PHE A 108 -2.17 -7.23 22.76
CA PHE A 108 -1.00 -6.92 21.92
C PHE A 108 0.31 -7.52 22.45
N LYS A 109 0.30 -8.83 22.73
CA LYS A 109 1.43 -9.61 23.26
C LYS A 109 2.19 -10.39 22.18
N ASP A 110 2.27 -9.85 20.97
CA ASP A 110 2.81 -10.54 19.80
C ASP A 110 4.28 -10.25 19.52
N ASN A 111 5.03 -9.66 20.46
CA ASN A 111 6.46 -9.36 20.32
C ASN A 111 6.82 -8.63 19.01
N THR A 112 6.19 -7.47 18.79
CA THR A 112 6.56 -6.56 17.71
C THR A 112 7.98 -6.03 17.93
N ILE A 113 8.88 -6.29 16.98
CA ILE A 113 10.30 -5.91 17.05
C ILE A 113 10.68 -4.73 16.16
N ALA A 114 9.85 -4.39 15.17
CA ALA A 114 10.03 -3.20 14.34
C ALA A 114 8.71 -2.71 13.74
N LEU A 115 8.66 -1.41 13.47
CA LEU A 115 7.56 -0.70 12.83
C LEU A 115 8.12 0.18 11.72
N GLU A 116 7.39 0.33 10.61
CA GLU A 116 7.81 1.10 9.43
C GLU A 116 9.26 0.79 9.01
N LYS A 117 9.65 -0.49 9.10
CA LYS A 117 11.03 -0.91 8.91
C LYS A 117 11.40 -0.78 7.44
N LYS A 118 12.25 0.19 7.13
CA LYS A 118 12.87 0.30 5.82
C LYS A 118 13.73 -0.94 5.54
N ILE A 119 13.55 -1.52 4.37
CA ILE A 119 14.39 -2.60 3.86
C ILE A 119 15.02 -2.20 2.52
N MET A 120 16.21 -2.72 2.28
CA MET A 120 16.93 -2.63 1.01
C MET A 120 17.21 -4.06 0.56
N LEU A 121 16.70 -4.43 -0.59
CA LEU A 121 16.80 -5.77 -1.16
C LEU A 121 17.68 -5.73 -2.41
N ASN A 122 18.76 -6.51 -2.42
CA ASN A 122 19.51 -6.78 -3.63
C ASN A 122 18.81 -7.87 -4.43
N LEU A 123 18.41 -7.58 -5.67
CA LEU A 123 17.73 -8.52 -6.54
C LEU A 123 18.72 -9.45 -7.27
N ASP A 124 19.98 -9.06 -7.36
CA ASP A 124 21.08 -9.81 -7.93
C ASP A 124 22.27 -9.87 -6.97
N ASN A 125 23.28 -10.67 -7.31
CA ASN A 125 24.46 -10.85 -6.46
C ASN A 125 25.45 -9.67 -6.57
N GLN A 126 25.42 -8.97 -7.70
CA GLN A 126 26.28 -7.83 -8.01
C GLN A 126 25.75 -6.53 -7.40
N GLY A 127 24.49 -6.47 -6.99
CA GLY A 127 23.85 -5.28 -6.45
C GLY A 127 23.50 -4.25 -7.53
N GLU A 128 23.43 -4.63 -8.81
CA GLU A 128 23.03 -3.73 -9.89
C GLU A 128 21.54 -3.37 -9.79
N TYR A 129 20.72 -4.31 -9.30
CA TYR A 129 19.29 -4.14 -9.16
C TYR A 129 18.89 -4.15 -7.69
N GLN A 130 18.37 -3.02 -7.22
CA GLN A 130 17.93 -2.87 -5.82
C GLN A 130 16.48 -2.44 -5.72
N LEU A 131 15.79 -2.99 -4.71
CA LEU A 131 14.44 -2.63 -4.35
C LEU A 131 14.39 -2.08 -2.91
N VAL A 132 13.68 -0.98 -2.72
CA VAL A 132 13.34 -0.44 -1.40
C VAL A 132 11.90 -0.78 -1.04
N GLY A 133 11.71 -1.13 0.23
CA GLY A 133 10.40 -1.40 0.81
C GLY A 133 10.32 -0.89 2.25
N PHE A 134 9.11 -0.89 2.77
CA PHE A 134 8.82 -0.58 4.16
C PHE A 134 7.87 -1.66 4.66
N ILE A 135 8.23 -2.30 5.76
CA ILE A 135 7.39 -3.28 6.46
C ILE A 135 6.61 -2.49 7.51
N ASP A 136 5.28 -2.47 7.43
CA ASP A 136 4.42 -1.77 8.40
C ASP A 136 4.75 -2.26 9.82
N ARG A 137 4.80 -3.58 10.02
CA ARG A 137 5.11 -4.18 11.32
C ARG A 137 5.78 -5.55 11.21
N LEU A 138 6.89 -5.73 11.93
CA LEU A 138 7.66 -6.96 12.02
C LEU A 138 7.54 -7.55 13.43
N VAL A 139 7.19 -8.82 13.50
CA VAL A 139 7.05 -9.61 14.72
C VAL A 139 8.05 -10.77 14.71
N HIS A 140 8.56 -11.14 15.88
CA HIS A 140 9.41 -12.32 16.06
C HIS A 140 8.91 -13.19 17.21
N ASP A 141 8.40 -14.37 16.90
CA ASP A 141 8.16 -15.43 17.87
C ASP A 141 9.50 -16.08 18.23
N THR A 142 10.05 -15.73 19.39
CA THR A 142 11.37 -16.20 19.85
C THR A 142 11.39 -17.68 20.22
N GLU A 143 10.25 -18.26 20.58
CA GLU A 143 10.17 -19.68 20.97
C GLU A 143 10.25 -20.59 19.75
N LYS A 144 9.55 -20.22 18.67
CA LYS A 144 9.52 -21.00 17.41
C LYS A 144 10.56 -20.51 16.39
N ASN A 145 11.17 -19.37 16.68
CA ASN A 145 12.03 -18.62 15.77
C ASN A 145 11.35 -18.31 14.42
N ILE A 146 10.11 -17.82 14.49
CA ILE A 146 9.29 -17.46 13.33
C ILE A 146 9.16 -15.95 13.26
N PHE A 147 9.36 -15.39 12.06
CA PHE A 147 9.11 -13.98 11.81
C PHE A 147 7.77 -13.79 11.10
N GLU A 148 7.04 -12.75 11.47
CA GLU A 148 5.79 -12.37 10.82
C GLU A 148 5.90 -10.94 10.28
N ILE A 149 5.67 -10.79 8.97
CA ILE A 149 5.60 -9.50 8.28
C ILE A 149 4.13 -9.15 8.15
N HIS A 150 3.68 -8.17 8.92
CA HIS A 150 2.31 -7.68 8.87
C HIS A 150 2.20 -6.47 7.97
N ASP A 151 1.13 -6.44 7.16
CA ASP A 151 0.74 -5.31 6.32
C ASP A 151 -0.76 -5.06 6.49
N TYR A 152 -1.10 -3.78 6.67
CA TYR A 152 -2.47 -3.35 6.88
C TYR A 152 -3.10 -2.96 5.54
N LYS A 153 -4.31 -3.44 5.27
CA LYS A 153 -5.07 -3.12 4.06
C LYS A 153 -6.43 -2.53 4.44
N THR A 154 -6.68 -1.31 3.98
CA THR A 154 -7.93 -0.56 4.20
C THR A 154 -8.93 -0.65 3.04
N GLY A 155 -8.63 -1.46 2.03
CA GLY A 155 -9.43 -1.64 0.82
C GLY A 155 -10.00 -3.04 0.65
N ALA A 156 -10.18 -3.43 -0.62
CA ALA A 156 -10.80 -4.69 -1.00
C ALA A 156 -10.09 -5.93 -0.42
N LEU A 157 -10.89 -6.94 -0.07
CA LEU A 157 -10.40 -8.25 0.31
C LEU A 157 -9.83 -8.97 -0.91
N LYS A 158 -8.63 -9.55 -0.76
CA LYS A 158 -8.04 -10.43 -1.77
C LYS A 158 -8.35 -11.89 -1.46
N SER A 159 -8.51 -12.72 -2.48
CA SER A 159 -8.56 -14.18 -2.33
C SER A 159 -7.22 -14.74 -1.81
N GLN A 160 -7.24 -15.97 -1.30
CA GLN A 160 -5.98 -16.61 -0.83
C GLN A 160 -5.00 -16.78 -2.00
N GLN A 161 -5.48 -17.19 -3.17
CA GLN A 161 -4.66 -17.36 -4.36
C GLN A 161 -3.99 -16.04 -4.80
N GLU A 162 -4.69 -14.90 -4.72
CA GLU A 162 -4.08 -13.60 -5.00
C GLU A 162 -2.98 -13.24 -3.99
N LEU A 163 -3.14 -13.62 -2.73
CA LEU A 163 -2.13 -13.39 -1.69
C LEU A 163 -0.93 -14.31 -1.80
N ASP A 164 -1.13 -15.56 -2.22
CA ASP A 164 -0.05 -16.51 -2.48
C ASP A 164 0.79 -16.10 -3.70
N ASN A 165 0.22 -15.31 -4.61
CA ASN A 165 0.92 -14.70 -5.75
C ASN A 165 1.35 -13.24 -5.50
N ASP A 166 1.02 -12.64 -4.35
CA ASP A 166 1.38 -11.26 -4.05
C ASP A 166 2.91 -11.16 -3.85
N ARG A 167 3.54 -10.31 -4.66
CA ARG A 167 4.99 -10.12 -4.63
C ARG A 167 5.48 -9.20 -3.51
N GLN A 168 4.65 -8.34 -2.93
CA GLN A 168 5.10 -7.28 -2.03
C GLN A 168 5.76 -7.88 -0.78
N LEU A 169 4.97 -8.62 0.02
CA LEU A 169 5.48 -9.23 1.25
C LEU A 169 6.45 -10.37 0.95
N ALA A 170 6.29 -11.07 -0.18
CA ALA A 170 7.23 -12.08 -0.63
C ALA A 170 8.64 -11.47 -0.82
N LEU A 171 8.77 -10.36 -1.54
CA LEU A 171 10.04 -9.63 -1.67
C LEU A 171 10.59 -9.20 -0.31
N TYR A 172 9.73 -8.69 0.58
CA TYR A 172 10.16 -8.21 1.88
C TYR A 172 10.67 -9.34 2.78
N SER A 173 10.11 -10.54 2.63
CA SER A 173 10.56 -11.74 3.33
C SER A 173 11.99 -12.14 2.99
N ILE A 174 12.47 -11.80 1.78
CA ILE A 174 13.86 -12.08 1.39
C ILE A 174 14.82 -11.30 2.29
N SER A 175 14.59 -9.99 2.48
CA SER A 175 15.42 -9.17 3.36
C SER A 175 15.38 -9.63 4.82
N ILE A 176 14.25 -10.16 5.29
CA ILE A 176 14.14 -10.74 6.63
C ILE A 176 14.96 -12.03 6.73
N ARG A 177 14.85 -12.95 5.75
CA ARG A 177 15.65 -14.18 5.72
C ARG A 177 17.16 -13.91 5.64
N GLU A 178 17.57 -12.90 4.87
CA GLU A 178 18.97 -12.47 4.79
C GLU A 178 19.48 -11.88 6.11
N SER A 179 18.63 -11.10 6.80
CA SER A 179 18.97 -10.50 8.10
C SER A 179 18.94 -11.52 9.25
N TYR A 180 18.12 -12.57 9.13
CA TYR A 180 17.94 -13.61 10.14
C TYR A 180 18.03 -15.01 9.48
N PRO A 181 19.24 -15.47 9.09
CA PRO A 181 19.41 -16.73 8.37
C PRO A 181 18.97 -17.98 9.14
N SER A 182 18.90 -17.88 10.47
CA SER A 182 18.44 -18.97 11.34
C SER A 182 16.91 -19.06 11.46
N ALA A 183 16.15 -18.11 10.91
CA ALA A 183 14.70 -18.08 10.99
C ALA A 183 14.08 -19.39 10.46
N SER A 184 13.28 -20.04 11.30
CA SER A 184 12.58 -21.28 10.94
C SER A 184 11.59 -21.04 9.80
N GLU A 185 10.88 -19.91 9.86
CA GLU A 185 9.84 -19.54 8.91
C GLU A 185 9.70 -18.01 8.87
N VAL A 186 9.29 -17.48 7.71
CA VAL A 186 8.80 -16.10 7.58
C VAL A 186 7.38 -16.12 7.03
N ARG A 187 6.42 -15.65 7.83
CA ARG A 187 5.00 -15.57 7.49
C ARG A 187 4.64 -14.18 6.99
N LEU A 188 3.78 -14.15 5.99
CA LEU A 188 3.27 -12.95 5.35
C LEU A 188 1.83 -12.77 5.81
N ILE A 189 1.51 -11.67 6.48
CA ILE A 189 0.23 -11.47 7.15
C ILE A 189 -0.42 -10.20 6.64
N TRP A 190 -1.61 -10.34 6.08
CA TRP A 190 -2.44 -9.21 5.66
C TRP A 190 -3.60 -9.04 6.62
N HIS A 191 -3.76 -7.82 7.12
CA HIS A 191 -4.91 -7.41 7.91
C HIS A 191 -5.85 -6.59 7.03
N PHE A 192 -6.93 -7.20 6.55
CA PHE A 192 -7.99 -6.52 5.81
C PHE A 192 -8.95 -5.85 6.78
N LEU A 193 -8.63 -4.60 7.14
CA LEU A 193 -9.30 -3.87 8.22
C LEU A 193 -10.77 -3.59 7.91
N GLU A 194 -11.11 -3.36 6.64
CA GLU A 194 -12.50 -3.20 6.20
C GLU A 194 -13.36 -4.43 6.44
N TRP A 195 -12.74 -5.60 6.28
CA TRP A 195 -13.41 -6.89 6.36
C TRP A 195 -13.25 -7.54 7.72
N ASN A 196 -12.50 -6.90 8.63
CA ASN A 196 -12.06 -7.46 9.91
C ASN A 196 -11.48 -8.87 9.78
N GLN A 197 -10.67 -9.10 8.74
CA GLN A 197 -10.11 -10.41 8.41
C GLN A 197 -8.59 -10.38 8.36
N LYS A 198 -7.98 -11.45 8.86
CA LYS A 198 -6.55 -11.71 8.74
C LYS A 198 -6.33 -12.88 7.79
N LYS A 199 -5.38 -12.74 6.86
CA LYS A 199 -4.93 -13.83 5.99
C LYS A 199 -3.42 -14.02 6.09
N ILE A 200 -2.98 -15.25 5.95
CA ILE A 200 -1.59 -15.66 6.13
C ILE A 200 -1.14 -16.38 4.86
N SER A 201 0.10 -16.15 4.46
CA SER A 201 0.77 -16.89 3.40
C SER A 201 2.24 -17.08 3.76
N THR A 202 2.89 -18.02 3.07
CA THR A 202 4.33 -18.33 3.23
C THR A 202 4.96 -18.47 1.85
N ARG A 203 6.29 -18.39 1.77
CA ARG A 203 7.03 -18.58 0.52
C ARG A 203 8.18 -19.54 0.72
N LYS A 204 8.33 -20.46 -0.21
CA LYS A 204 9.51 -21.31 -0.35
C LYS A 204 10.67 -20.52 -0.95
N ILE A 205 11.89 -21.00 -0.72
CA ILE A 205 13.11 -20.29 -1.13
C ILE A 205 13.22 -20.20 -2.66
N ASP A 206 12.85 -21.27 -3.37
CA ASP A 206 12.83 -21.32 -4.84
C ASP A 206 11.84 -20.31 -5.44
N GLU A 207 10.64 -20.20 -4.88
CA GLU A 207 9.64 -19.18 -5.27
C GLU A 207 10.20 -17.76 -5.11
N LEU A 208 10.94 -17.50 -4.03
CA LEU A 208 11.57 -16.20 -3.79
C LEU A 208 12.69 -15.91 -4.79
N GLN A 209 13.50 -16.91 -5.16
CA GLN A 209 14.55 -16.74 -6.16
C GLN A 209 13.96 -16.47 -7.54
N GLN A 210 12.91 -17.22 -7.92
CA GLN A 210 12.18 -16.97 -9.16
C GLN A 210 11.61 -15.55 -9.18
N LEU A 211 10.99 -15.11 -8.08
CA LEU A 211 10.46 -13.76 -7.96
C LEU A 211 11.53 -12.69 -8.16
N LYS A 212 12.75 -12.85 -7.63
CA LYS A 212 13.87 -11.91 -7.89
C LYS A 212 14.14 -11.77 -9.40
N GLN A 213 14.18 -12.89 -10.13
CA GLN A 213 14.41 -12.89 -11.58
C GLN A 213 13.28 -12.22 -12.36
N GLU A 214 12.03 -12.48 -11.99
CA GLU A 214 10.86 -11.84 -12.59
C GLU A 214 10.88 -10.32 -12.41
N ILE A 215 11.27 -9.85 -11.23
CA ILE A 215 11.40 -8.42 -10.95
C ILE A 215 12.55 -7.78 -11.73
N ILE A 216 13.71 -8.45 -11.85
CA ILE A 216 14.80 -7.97 -12.70
C ILE A 216 14.34 -7.87 -14.16
N ALA A 217 13.63 -8.88 -14.67
CA ALA A 217 13.10 -8.87 -16.03
C ALA A 217 12.11 -7.70 -16.24
N LEU A 218 11.24 -7.43 -15.26
CA LEU A 218 10.34 -6.28 -15.29
C LEU A 218 11.09 -4.95 -15.27
N ILE A 219 12.12 -4.81 -14.45
CA ILE A 219 12.96 -3.60 -14.42
C ILE A 219 13.62 -3.37 -15.78
N LYS A 220 14.24 -4.41 -16.37
CA LYS A 220 14.84 -4.32 -17.71
C LYS A 220 13.82 -3.96 -18.78
N LYS A 221 12.59 -4.47 -18.68
CA LYS A 221 11.48 -4.09 -19.57
C LYS A 221 11.14 -2.61 -19.42
N ILE A 222 11.03 -2.10 -18.20
CA ILE A 222 10.78 -0.68 -17.93
C ILE A 222 11.88 0.19 -18.53
N GLU A 223 13.15 -0.18 -18.32
CA GLU A 223 14.31 0.60 -18.75
C GLU A 223 14.52 0.60 -20.27
N SER A 224 14.13 -0.47 -20.96
CA SER A 224 14.17 -0.56 -22.42
C SER A 224 12.91 -0.03 -23.12
N SER A 225 11.86 0.34 -22.37
CA SER A 225 10.61 0.83 -22.95
C SER A 225 10.76 2.24 -23.52
N SER A 226 10.46 2.40 -24.80
CA SER A 226 10.33 3.71 -25.48
C SER A 226 8.87 4.16 -25.62
N GLU A 227 7.91 3.23 -25.54
CA GLU A 227 6.47 3.50 -25.63
C GLU A 227 5.77 3.27 -24.29
N PHE A 228 5.01 4.26 -23.84
CA PHE A 228 4.27 4.22 -22.57
C PHE A 228 2.77 4.42 -22.82
N LYS A 229 2.10 3.34 -23.21
CA LYS A 229 0.67 3.37 -23.55
C LYS A 229 -0.21 3.49 -22.31
N ALA A 230 -1.34 4.18 -22.46
CA ALA A 230 -2.40 4.14 -21.48
C ALA A 230 -3.00 2.73 -21.42
N ASN A 231 -3.46 2.31 -20.25
CA ASN A 231 -4.16 1.05 -20.05
C ASN A 231 -5.50 1.34 -19.32
N PRO A 232 -6.55 1.74 -20.06
CA PRO A 232 -7.82 2.12 -19.46
C PRO A 232 -8.46 0.98 -18.67
N GLY A 233 -8.99 1.29 -17.50
CA GLY A 233 -9.67 0.32 -16.63
C GLY A 233 -10.34 0.99 -15.44
N ILE A 234 -10.89 0.21 -14.50
CA ILE A 234 -11.63 0.74 -13.34
C ILE A 234 -10.81 1.74 -12.50
N LEU A 235 -9.48 1.53 -12.43
CA LEU A 235 -8.55 2.39 -11.70
C LEU A 235 -8.39 3.78 -12.32
N CYS A 236 -8.84 4.01 -13.55
CA CYS A 236 -8.85 5.35 -14.16
C CYS A 236 -9.73 6.35 -13.40
N ASN A 237 -10.67 5.88 -12.58
CA ASN A 237 -11.46 6.73 -11.70
C ASN A 237 -10.62 7.33 -10.55
N TRP A 238 -9.56 6.63 -10.13
CA TRP A 238 -8.61 7.07 -9.09
C TRP A 238 -7.27 7.52 -9.69
N CYS A 239 -7.17 7.70 -11.00
CA CYS A 239 -5.93 8.14 -11.63
C CYS A 239 -5.74 9.64 -11.45
N GLU A 240 -4.66 10.02 -10.76
CA GLU A 240 -4.31 11.40 -10.46
C GLU A 240 -3.76 12.18 -11.69
N TYR A 241 -3.68 11.54 -12.86
CA TYR A 241 -3.23 12.14 -14.12
C TYR A 241 -4.30 12.12 -15.21
N ARG A 242 -5.58 12.10 -14.81
CA ARG A 242 -6.70 11.89 -15.72
C ARG A 242 -6.76 12.99 -16.79
N SER A 243 -6.47 14.25 -16.45
CA SER A 243 -6.49 15.38 -17.40
C SER A 243 -5.40 15.30 -18.48
N TYR A 244 -4.31 14.60 -18.20
CA TYR A 244 -3.17 14.39 -19.10
C TYR A 244 -3.32 13.14 -19.98
N CYS A 245 -4.28 12.27 -19.67
CA CYS A 245 -4.45 11.00 -20.36
C CYS A 245 -5.26 11.18 -21.65
N PRO A 246 -4.71 10.86 -22.85
CA PRO A 246 -5.42 11.01 -24.12
C PRO A 246 -6.72 10.18 -24.16
N GLU A 247 -6.70 8.96 -23.59
CA GLU A 247 -7.86 8.05 -23.54
C GLU A 247 -9.00 8.57 -22.65
N MET A 248 -8.71 9.44 -21.67
CA MET A 248 -9.73 9.97 -20.74
C MET A 248 -10.16 11.40 -21.08
N ARG A 249 -9.46 12.07 -22.01
CA ARG A 249 -9.65 13.49 -22.33
C ARG A 249 -11.01 13.77 -22.98
N HIS A 250 -11.57 12.79 -23.70
CA HIS A 250 -12.88 12.91 -24.35
C HIS A 250 -14.03 12.88 -23.34
N THR A 251 -13.95 12.04 -22.30
CA THR A 251 -14.97 11.92 -21.24
C THR A 251 -15.07 13.17 -20.36
N ILE A 252 -13.97 13.95 -20.23
CA ILE A 252 -13.96 15.22 -19.48
C ILE A 252 -14.74 16.31 -20.22
N LYS A 253 -14.69 16.31 -21.57
CA LYS A 253 -15.41 17.30 -22.39
C LYS A 253 -16.92 17.08 -22.35
N GLU A 254 -17.38 15.84 -22.39
CA GLU A 254 -18.82 15.52 -22.34
C GLU A 254 -19.44 15.93 -21.00
N LYS A 255 -18.80 15.64 -19.86
CA LYS A 255 -19.30 16.08 -18.54
C LYS A 255 -19.40 17.61 -18.40
N ARG A 256 -18.49 18.37 -19.00
CA ARG A 256 -18.60 19.84 -19.04
C ARG A 256 -19.76 20.32 -19.90
N PHE A 257 -20.03 19.64 -21.02
CA PHE A 257 -21.10 20.03 -21.93
C PHE A 257 -22.51 19.79 -21.34
N PHE A 258 -22.67 18.75 -20.52
CA PHE A 258 -23.96 18.47 -19.85
C PHE A 258 -24.14 19.21 -18.51
N GLY A 259 -23.06 19.66 -17.87
CA GLY A 259 -23.13 20.42 -16.61
C GLY A 259 -23.49 21.91 -16.78
N GLU A 260 -23.54 22.43 -18.01
CA GLU A 260 -23.91 23.82 -18.30
C GLU A 260 -25.40 24.01 -18.69
N TYR A 261 -26.20 22.94 -18.68
CA TYR A 261 -27.63 22.97 -19.04
C TYR A 261 -28.60 22.75 -17.88
N GLU A 262 -28.23 23.10 -16.65
CA GLU A 262 -29.21 23.30 -15.55
C GLU A 262 -29.15 24.74 -15.03
N VAL A 263 -29.63 25.67 -15.85
CA VAL A 263 -30.28 26.89 -15.38
C VAL A 263 -31.42 27.23 -16.33
N ARG A 264 -32.65 26.85 -15.94
CA ARG A 264 -33.88 27.64 -16.12
C ARG A 264 -35.01 27.04 -15.30
#